data_AF-A0AAV3BF17-F1
#
_entry.id   AF-A0AAV3BF17-F1
#
_cell.length_a   1.000
_cell.length_b   1.000
_cell.length_c   1.000
_cell.angle_alpha   90.00
_cell.angle_beta   90.00
_cell.angle_gamma   90.00
#
_symmetry.space_group_name_H-M   'P 1'
#
loop_
_entity.id
_entity.type
_entity.pdbx_description
1 polymer ?
#
loop_
_entity_poly.entity_id
_entity_poly.type
_entity_poly.pdbx_seq_one_letter_code
_entity_poly.pdbx_strand_id
1 'polypeptide(L)' 'MLYQIYQNSPRTLIWGDGSNGGATQVIATDGTLQQVILYAQLFASNTQPTAGVYLDTLLVTVTY' A
#
# COMPACT_ATOMS: atom_id res chain seq x y z
N MET A 1 14.36 4.72 -5.21
CA MET A 1 13.02 5.28 -4.93
C MET A 1 12.39 4.40 -3.87
N LEU A 2 11.78 4.99 -2.84
CA LEU A 2 11.07 4.24 -1.81
C LEU A 2 9.62 4.72 -1.81
N TYR A 3 8.68 3.79 -1.80
CA TYR A 3 7.26 4.10 -1.71
C TYR A 3 6.63 3.25 -0.60
N GLN A 4 5.46 3.68 -0.14
CA GLN A 4 4.68 2.99 0.87
C GLN A 4 3.22 2.90 0.43
N ILE A 5 2.58 1.79 0.80
CA ILE A 5 1.13 1.58 0.63
C ILE A 5 0.43 1.77 1.97
N TYR A 6 -0.74 2.39 1.91
CA TYR A 6 -1.59 2.71 3.05
C TYR A 6 -3.02 2.21 2.83
N GLN A 7 -3.71 1.98 3.94
CA GLN A 7 -5.07 1.46 3.99
C GLN A 7 -6.14 2.56 3.81
N ASN A 8 -5.76 3.83 3.99
CA ASN A 8 -6.69 4.95 4.02
C ASN A 8 -6.19 6.16 3.22
N SER A 9 -7.13 6.98 2.74
CA SER A 9 -6.82 8.17 1.94
C SER A 9 -5.90 9.18 2.65
N PRO A 10 -6.01 9.41 3.98
CA PRO A 10 -5.06 10.25 4.71
C PRO A 10 -3.63 9.70 4.78
N ARG A 11 -3.41 8.43 4.40
CA ARG A 11 -2.13 7.73 4.45
C ARG A 11 -1.52 7.68 5.86
N THR A 12 -2.36 7.38 6.85
CA THR A 12 -1.93 7.28 8.25
C THR A 12 -1.79 5.83 8.72
N LEU A 13 -2.44 4.89 8.03
CA LEU A 13 -2.38 3.46 8.35
C LEU A 13 -1.59 2.72 7.28
N ILE A 14 -0.42 2.20 7.63
CA ILE A 14 0.45 1.49 6.71
C ILE A 14 -0.14 0.11 6.40
N TRP A 15 -0.21 -0.24 5.11
CA TRP A 15 -0.60 -1.57 4.66
C TRP A 15 0.61 -2.50 4.56
N GLY A 16 0.46 -3.75 4.99
CA GLY A 16 1.48 -4.79 4.86
C GLY A 16 1.17 -6.04 5.67
N ASP A 17 2.19 -6.88 5.83
CA ASP A 17 2.13 -8.16 6.56
C ASP A 17 2.87 -8.11 7.91
N GLY A 18 3.27 -6.92 8.37
CA GLY A 18 4.10 -6.70 9.55
C GLY A 18 5.59 -6.52 9.26
N SER A 19 6.11 -7.03 8.14
CA SER A 19 7.54 -6.95 7.81
C SER A 19 8.01 -5.52 7.49
N ASN A 20 7.11 -4.71 6.94
CA ASN A 20 7.33 -3.29 6.62
C ASN A 20 6.85 -2.34 7.73
N GLY A 21 6.53 -2.86 8.92
CA GLY A 21 5.91 -2.09 10.01
C GLY A 21 4.43 -1.72 9.75
N GLY A 22 3.86 -2.18 8.64
CA GLY A 22 2.45 -2.08 8.33
C GLY A 22 1.62 -3.20 8.94
N ALA A 23 0.30 -3.07 8.83
CA ALA A 23 -0.64 -4.07 9.29
C ALA A 23 -1.53 -4.55 8.15
N THR A 24 -2.04 -5.78 8.30
CA THR A 24 -3.07 -6.33 7.43
C THR A 24 -4.34 -5.49 7.56
N GLN A 25 -4.94 -5.13 6.43
CA GLN A 25 -6.24 -4.44 6.43
C GLN A 25 -7.35 -5.42 6.78
N VAL A 26 -8.13 -5.12 7.82
CA VAL A 26 -9.30 -5.90 8.21
C VAL A 26 -10.54 -5.26 7.60
N ILE A 27 -11.34 -6.07 6.91
CA ILE A 27 -12.58 -5.64 6.28
C ILE A 27 -13.71 -6.50 6.83
N ALA A 28 -14.70 -5.86 7.44
CA ALA A 28 -15.93 -6.51 7.85
C ALA A 28 -16.87 -6.60 6.64
N THR A 29 -17.43 -7.79 6.39
CA THR A 29 -18.50 -7.96 5.41
C THR A 29 -19.85 -7.69 6.05
N ASP A 30 -20.72 -6.99 5.33
CA ASP A 30 -22.11 -6.72 5.69
C ASP A 30 -23.11 -7.42 4.75
N GLY A 31 -22.62 -8.36 3.94
CA GLY A 31 -23.41 -9.03 2.89
C GLY A 31 -23.47 -8.27 1.57
N THR A 32 -22.81 -7.12 1.45
CA THR A 32 -22.65 -6.37 0.20
C THR A 32 -21.21 -6.40 -0.32
N LEU A 33 -20.98 -5.85 -1.53
CA LEU A 33 -19.66 -5.76 -2.13
C LEU A 33 -18.75 -4.83 -1.30
N GLN A 34 -17.66 -5.38 -0.78
CA GLN A 34 -16.64 -4.62 -0.08
C GLN A 34 -15.48 -4.26 -1.02
N GLN A 35 -15.11 -2.98 -1.06
CA GLN A 35 -14.01 -2.50 -1.89
C GLN A 35 -12.73 -2.34 -1.08
N VAL A 36 -11.65 -2.96 -1.55
CA VAL A 36 -10.30 -2.77 -0.98
C VAL A 36 -9.57 -1.70 -1.80
N ILE A 37 -9.31 -0.54 -1.20
CA ILE A 37 -8.59 0.56 -1.85
C ILE A 37 -7.22 0.70 -1.20
N LEU A 38 -6.17 0.57 -2.01
CA LEU A 38 -4.78 0.77 -1.61
C LEU A 38 -4.31 2.16 -2.02
N TYR A 39 -3.74 2.90 -1.08
CA TYR A 39 -3.25 4.26 -1.31
C TYR A 39 -1.73 4.27 -1.32
N ALA A 40 -1.13 4.59 -2.47
CA ALA A 40 0.33 4.68 -2.58
C ALA A 40 0.84 6.10 -2.29
N GLN A 41 2.08 6.18 -1.78
CA GLN A 41 2.87 7.40 -1.72
C GLN A 41 4.33 7.11 -2.02
N LEU A 42 4.90 7.85 -2.96
CA LEU A 42 6.33 7.89 -3.20
C LEU A 42 6.97 8.88 -2.23
N PHE A 43 8.02 8.47 -1.53
CA PHE A 43 8.75 9.37 -0.63
C PHE A 43 9.68 10.30 -1.38
N ALA A 44 9.86 11.50 -0.84
CA ALA A 44 10.84 12.44 -1.35
C ALA A 44 12.25 11.84 -1.24
N SER A 45 13.07 12.08 -2.27
CA SER A 45 14.45 11.65 -2.32
C SER A 45 15.32 12.86 -2.61
N ASN A 46 16.44 13.00 -1.90
CA ASN A 46 17.43 14.05 -2.15
C ASN A 46 18.26 13.78 -3.42
N THR A 47 18.23 12.54 -3.92
CA THR A 47 18.85 12.17 -5.18
C THR A 47 17.77 11.97 -6.25
N GLN A 48 17.93 12.69 -7.36
CA GLN A 48 17.08 12.49 -8.53
C GLN A 48 17.37 11.10 -9.12
N PRO A 49 16.36 10.26 -9.31
CA PRO A 49 16.53 9.03 -10.06
C PRO A 49 16.94 9.34 -11.50
N THR A 50 17.75 8.46 -12.08
CA THR A 50 18.08 8.51 -13.50
C THR A 50 16.81 8.49 -14.35
N ALA A 51 16.81 9.15 -15.50
CA ALA A 51 15.67 9.07 -16.42
C ALA A 51 15.45 7.62 -16.86
N GLY A 52 14.21 7.11 -16.73
CA GLY A 52 13.86 5.75 -17.05
C GLY A 52 12.46 5.36 -16.59
N VAL A 53 12.05 4.14 -16.94
CA VAL A 53 10.78 3.55 -16.50
C VAL A 53 11.02 2.75 -15.22
N TYR A 54 10.22 3.03 -14.19
CA TYR A 54 10.25 2.32 -12.91
C TYR A 54 8.97 1.51 -12.76
N LEU A 55 9.10 0.19 -12.67
CA LEU A 55 7.99 -0.75 -12.50
C LEU A 55 8.16 -1.49 -11.18
N ASP A 56 7.04 -1.82 -10.54
CA ASP A 56 7.01 -2.71 -9.40
C ASP A 56 5.74 -3.59 -9.41
N THR A 57 5.78 -4.73 -8.74
CA THR A 57 4.68 -5.69 -8.64
C THR A 57 4.37 -5.98 -7.18
N LEU A 58 3.15 -5.69 -6.74
CA LEU A 58 2.68 -6.03 -5.40
C LEU A 58 1.91 -7.36 -5.40
N LEU A 59 2.29 -8.25 -4.48
CA LEU A 59 1.52 -9.45 -4.15
C LEU A 59 0.51 -9.11 -3.05
N VAL A 60 -0.78 -9.31 -3.34
CA VAL A 60 -1.87 -9.08 -2.38
C VAL A 60 -2.50 -10.42 -2.02
N THR A 61 -2.40 -10.79 -0.75
CA THR A 61 -3.01 -12.01 -0.21
C THR A 61 -4.28 -11.64 0.55
N VAL A 62 -5.37 -12.35 0.28
CA VAL A 62 -6.66 -12.17 0.96
C VAL A 62 -6.99 -13.46 1.71
N THR A 63 -7.35 -13.31 2.99
CA THR A 63 -7.73 -14.42 3.88
C THR A 63 -9.11 -14.12 4.48
N TYR A 64 -9.93 -15.16 4.67
CA TYR A 64 -11.30 -15.09 5.17
C TYR A 64 -11.51 -15.91 6.44
#